data_AF-A0A1I9LTT4-F1
#
_entry.id   AF-A0A1I9LTT4-F1
#
_cell.length_a   1.000
_cell.length_b   1.000
_cell.length_c   1.000
_cell.angle_alpha   90.00
_cell.angle_beta   90.00
_cell.angle_gamma   90.00
#
_symmetry.space_group_name_H-M   'P 1'
#
loop_
_entity.id
_entity.type
_entity.pdbx_description
1 polymer ?
#
loop_
_entity_poly.entity_id
_entity_poly.type
_entity_poly.pdbx_seq_one_letter_code
_entity_poly.pdbx_strand_id
1 'polypeptide(L)'
;MDFVSRDRISSLPNPVVSHILSFLPTKEAASTSVLSKKWRYLFAYVTNLDFDDSDYQDGKPKSDVELSRSFMEFVDRVLALQGNGSVNKFSLECSNYDVDLARVTGWILNVLGRGVSELDLSILEYPLPSEIFVSKTLVRLKLGPANDLTLTLDRKDVFLPKLKTLYIDCVDVQERGFGFVKLLSGCPVLEELVLMNIGWENWKFCSVSVKTLKRLTFFCEETYENPKSVSFDTPNLVYLEYSDAIASKYPKVNFNSLVEAHIGLRLTEDQSGDADFSEEDYFSEGDEKKQMVGNATDFLKGISTVQILYLSAQAIEVLTFCCEPIPVFNNLIQLTIENNSEIRWDSLPGLLKNCPNLETLVLKV
;
A
#
# COMPACT_ATOMS: atom_id res chain seq x y z
N MET A 1 -19.40 9.83 55.00
CA MET A 1 -18.24 8.97 54.70
C MET A 1 -18.03 9.05 53.21
N ASP A 2 -17.09 9.90 52.79
CA ASP A 2 -16.82 10.11 51.37
C ASP A 2 -16.08 8.89 50.82
N PHE A 3 -16.71 8.20 49.88
CA PHE A 3 -16.03 7.22 49.05
C PHE A 3 -15.07 7.98 48.13
N VAL A 4 -13.86 8.26 48.63
CA VAL A 4 -12.75 8.67 47.77
C VAL A 4 -12.55 7.52 46.79
N SER A 5 -13.00 7.72 45.55
CA SER A 5 -12.68 6.87 44.41
C SER A 5 -11.17 6.61 44.46
N ARG A 6 -10.77 5.38 44.78
CA ARG A 6 -9.35 5.01 44.81
C ARG A 6 -8.82 5.24 43.40
N ASP A 7 -7.87 6.16 43.26
CA ASP A 7 -7.14 6.33 42.01
C ASP A 7 -6.31 5.06 41.74
N ARG A 8 -6.91 4.17 40.95
CA ARG A 8 -6.30 2.88 40.59
C ARG A 8 -5.19 3.06 39.57
N ILE A 9 -5.22 4.14 38.78
CA ILE A 9 -4.28 4.39 37.69
C ILE A 9 -2.93 4.84 38.26
N SER A 10 -2.90 5.71 39.26
CA SER A 10 -1.64 6.10 39.90
C SER A 10 -0.96 4.96 40.66
N SER A 11 -1.71 3.93 41.07
CA SER A 11 -1.19 2.73 41.74
C SER A 11 -0.47 1.74 40.81
N LEU A 12 -0.62 1.87 39.49
CA LEU A 12 -0.02 0.94 38.52
C LEU A 12 1.53 1.05 38.50
N PRO A 13 2.26 -0.05 38.30
CA PRO A 13 3.70 -0.01 38.07
C PRO A 13 4.07 0.78 36.80
N ASN A 14 5.20 1.47 36.80
CA ASN A 14 5.66 2.27 35.66
C ASN A 14 5.67 1.49 34.33
N PRO A 15 6.11 0.21 34.26
CA PRO A 15 6.08 -0.55 33.01
C PRO A 15 4.66 -0.74 32.44
N VAL A 16 3.66 -0.90 33.32
CA VAL A 16 2.25 -1.04 32.90
C VAL A 16 1.74 0.28 32.35
N VAL A 17 2.08 1.40 33.00
CA VAL A 17 1.71 2.73 32.50
C VAL A 17 2.37 3.02 31.16
N SER A 18 3.67 2.75 31.00
CA SER A 18 4.36 2.92 29.71
C SER A 18 3.77 2.04 28.62
N HIS A 19 3.32 0.82 28.95
CA HIS A 19 2.59 -0.01 27.99
C HIS A 19 1.23 0.59 27.61
N ILE A 20 0.46 1.14 28.56
CA ILE A 20 -0.79 1.85 28.25
C ILE A 20 -0.52 3.05 27.34
N LEU A 21 0.50 3.86 27.67
CA LEU A 21 0.90 5.01 26.87
C LEU A 21 1.38 4.63 25.46
N SER A 22 1.86 3.40 25.26
CA SER A 22 2.31 2.92 23.93
C SER A 22 1.20 2.68 22.91
N PHE A 23 -0.06 2.78 23.34
CA PHE A 23 -1.23 2.73 22.47
C PHE A 23 -1.75 4.12 22.09
N LEU A 24 -1.16 5.19 22.60
CA LEU A 24 -1.56 6.57 22.32
C LEU A 24 -0.57 7.23 21.34
N PRO A 25 -1.03 8.18 20.51
CA PRO A 25 -0.13 9.09 19.80
C PRO A 25 0.86 9.75 20.77
N THR A 26 2.07 10.05 20.31
CA THR A 26 3.14 10.51 21.22
C THR A 26 2.79 11.82 21.90
N LYS A 27 2.06 12.70 21.19
CA LYS A 27 1.53 13.95 21.74
C LYS A 27 0.56 13.72 22.89
N GLU A 28 -0.40 12.81 22.72
CA GLU A 28 -1.35 12.45 23.77
C GLU A 28 -0.64 11.80 24.96
N ALA A 29 0.28 10.87 24.72
CA ALA A 29 1.09 10.25 25.76
C ALA A 29 1.88 11.31 26.55
N ALA A 30 2.49 12.28 25.86
CA ALA A 30 3.20 13.38 26.50
C ALA A 30 2.27 14.33 27.27
N SER A 31 1.02 14.52 26.83
CA SER A 31 0.02 15.34 27.53
C SER A 31 -0.29 14.80 28.93
N THR A 32 -0.18 13.48 29.14
CA THR A 32 -0.38 12.84 30.46
C THR A 32 0.69 13.22 31.50
N SER A 33 1.79 13.86 31.07
CA SER A 33 2.88 14.32 31.95
C SER A 33 2.42 15.31 33.03
N VAL A 34 1.29 16.00 32.82
CA VAL A 34 0.71 16.96 33.77
C VAL A 34 -0.10 16.29 34.88
N LEU A 35 -0.46 15.01 34.75
CA LEU A 35 -1.33 14.31 35.70
C LEU A 35 -0.67 14.15 37.08
N SER A 36 0.64 13.90 37.13
CA SER A 36 1.41 13.90 38.38
C SER A 36 2.91 13.86 38.13
N LYS A 37 3.71 14.07 39.19
CA LYS A 37 5.17 13.91 39.15
C LYS A 37 5.62 12.52 38.67
N LYS A 38 4.83 11.47 38.94
CA LYS A 38 5.11 10.10 38.52
C LYS A 38 4.98 9.94 36.99
N TRP A 39 4.03 10.64 36.38
CA TRP A 39 3.73 10.53 34.96
C TRP A 39 4.60 11.42 34.07
N ARG A 40 5.23 12.43 34.68
CA ARG A 40 6.00 13.48 33.98
C ARG A 40 6.96 12.97 32.90
N TYR A 41 7.60 11.81 33.09
CA TYR A 41 8.58 11.25 32.16
C TYR A 41 8.25 9.85 31.64
N LEU A 42 7.04 9.31 31.92
CA LEU A 42 6.73 7.92 31.56
C LEU A 42 6.61 7.71 30.05
N PHE A 43 6.14 8.72 29.32
CA PHE A 43 6.06 8.69 27.87
C PHE A 43 7.45 8.58 27.21
N ALA A 44 8.52 9.08 27.86
CA ALA A 44 9.87 8.97 27.31
C ALA A 44 10.39 7.52 27.24
N TYR A 45 9.79 6.60 28.01
CA TYR A 45 10.12 5.17 27.96
C TYR A 45 9.32 4.40 26.91
N VAL A 46 8.38 5.05 26.20
CA VAL A 46 7.56 4.40 25.17
C VAL A 46 8.40 4.21 23.92
N THR A 47 8.50 2.97 23.43
CA THR A 47 9.34 2.64 22.26
C THR A 47 8.62 2.81 20.92
N ASN A 48 7.32 3.07 20.94
CA ASN A 48 6.49 3.33 19.77
C ASN A 48 6.23 4.83 19.70
N LEU A 49 6.90 5.49 18.77
CA LEU A 49 6.76 6.91 18.53
C LEU A 49 5.86 7.14 17.33
N ASP A 50 5.00 8.14 17.46
CA ASP A 50 3.98 8.50 16.48
C ASP A 50 3.76 10.00 16.54
N PHE A 51 4.18 10.66 15.45
CA PHE A 51 4.19 12.10 15.30
C PHE A 51 3.41 12.47 14.05
N ASP A 52 2.34 13.24 14.25
CA ASP A 52 1.49 13.78 13.19
C ASP A 52 1.46 15.30 13.34
N ASP A 53 1.81 16.03 12.27
CA ASP A 53 1.81 17.48 12.28
C ASP A 53 0.39 18.07 12.29
N SER A 54 -0.62 17.34 11.79
CA SER A 54 -2.03 17.74 11.80
C SER A 54 -2.59 17.90 13.22
N ASP A 55 -2.08 17.12 14.18
CA ASP A 55 -2.46 17.18 15.60
C ASP A 55 -2.32 18.60 16.17
N TYR A 56 -1.45 19.44 15.59
CA TYR A 56 -1.07 20.75 16.12
C TYR A 56 -2.05 21.87 15.77
N GLN A 57 -3.07 21.59 14.96
CA GLN A 57 -4.21 22.48 14.74
C GLN A 57 -5.10 22.55 15.98
N ASP A 58 -4.77 23.41 16.96
CA ASP A 58 -5.55 23.58 18.20
C ASP A 58 -6.71 24.59 18.07
N GLY A 59 -7.17 24.86 16.84
CA GLY A 59 -8.26 25.80 16.53
C GLY A 59 -7.97 27.28 16.86
N LYS A 60 -6.76 27.58 17.32
CA LYS A 60 -6.30 28.95 17.57
C LYS A 60 -5.68 29.52 16.29
N PRO A 61 -5.78 30.84 16.07
CA PRO A 61 -5.08 31.49 14.96
C PRO A 61 -3.57 31.43 15.24
N LYS A 62 -2.91 30.42 14.68
CA LYS A 62 -1.47 30.30 14.57
C LYS A 62 -1.11 30.29 13.10
N SER A 63 0.03 30.85 12.77
CA SER A 63 0.59 30.70 11.42
C SER A 63 1.12 29.28 11.23
N ASP A 64 1.11 28.80 9.98
CA ASP A 64 1.68 27.50 9.59
C ASP A 64 3.15 27.36 10.04
N VAL A 65 3.90 28.46 9.99
CA VAL A 65 5.29 28.53 10.46
C VAL A 65 5.40 28.27 11.98
N GLU A 66 4.46 28.76 12.78
CA GLU A 66 4.44 28.51 14.23
C GLU A 66 4.02 27.09 14.57
N LEU A 67 3.08 26.52 13.79
CA LEU A 67 2.63 25.14 13.93
C LEU A 67 3.77 24.17 13.60
N SER A 68 4.39 24.33 12.43
CA SER A 68 5.58 23.59 12.01
C SER A 68 6.70 23.69 13.06
N ARG A 69 7.05 24.91 13.52
CA ARG A 69 8.08 25.08 14.56
C ARG A 69 7.74 24.32 15.84
N SER A 70 6.49 24.44 16.32
CA SER A 70 6.04 23.79 17.55
C SER A 70 6.08 22.26 17.46
N PHE A 71 5.67 21.72 16.30
CA PHE A 71 5.75 20.30 15.99
C PHE A 71 7.21 19.84 16.00
N MET A 72 8.08 20.48 15.22
CA MET A 72 9.49 20.08 15.13
C MET A 72 10.20 20.19 16.50
N GLU A 73 9.91 21.23 17.29
CA GLU A 73 10.44 21.38 18.65
C GLU A 73 9.93 20.29 19.61
N PHE A 74 8.71 19.80 19.39
CA PHE A 74 8.20 18.66 20.14
C PHE A 74 8.95 17.37 19.79
N VAL A 75 9.10 17.05 18.51
CA VAL A 75 9.82 15.85 18.05
C VAL A 75 11.25 15.82 18.62
N ASP A 76 11.99 16.93 18.49
CA ASP A 76 13.34 17.07 19.06
C ASP A 76 13.37 16.80 20.57
N ARG A 77 12.44 17.40 21.31
CA ARG A 77 12.38 17.24 22.77
C ARG A 77 12.09 15.80 23.16
N VAL A 78 11.16 15.13 22.47
CA VAL A 78 10.85 13.73 22.74
C VAL A 78 12.07 12.85 22.47
N LEU A 79 12.68 12.97 21.29
CA LEU A 79 13.86 12.18 20.94
C LEU A 79 15.03 12.43 21.89
N ALA A 80 15.26 13.69 22.29
CA ALA A 80 16.28 14.05 23.27
C ALA A 80 15.99 13.44 24.65
N LEU A 81 14.73 13.43 25.10
CA LEU A 81 14.31 12.82 26.37
C LEU A 81 14.49 11.30 26.37
N GLN A 82 14.31 10.63 25.23
CA GLN A 82 14.56 9.20 25.11
C GLN A 82 16.06 8.84 25.11
N GLY A 83 16.91 9.79 24.72
CA GLY A 83 18.34 9.56 24.56
C GLY A 83 18.63 8.38 23.61
N ASN A 84 19.44 7.44 24.07
CA ASN A 84 19.83 6.25 23.31
C ASN A 84 18.92 5.02 23.56
N GLY A 85 17.71 5.21 24.10
CA GLY A 85 16.76 4.12 24.30
C GLY A 85 16.41 3.42 22.98
N SER A 86 15.98 2.16 22.99
CA SER A 86 15.54 1.49 21.76
C SER A 86 14.25 2.13 21.21
N VAL A 87 14.14 2.26 19.89
CA VAL A 87 12.87 2.55 19.21
C VAL A 87 12.42 1.27 18.53
N ASN A 88 11.18 0.87 18.76
CA ASN A 88 10.58 -0.27 18.08
C ASN A 88 9.85 0.18 16.82
N LYS A 89 8.96 1.16 16.97
CA LYS A 89 8.17 1.77 15.90
C LYS A 89 8.40 3.28 15.87
N PHE A 90 8.57 3.84 14.68
CA PHE A 90 8.60 5.28 14.45
C PHE A 90 7.66 5.62 13.28
N SER A 91 6.66 6.44 13.55
CA SER A 91 5.72 7.00 12.59
C SER A 91 5.90 8.51 12.55
N LEU A 92 6.04 9.07 11.34
CA LEU A 92 6.22 10.49 11.11
C LEU A 92 5.38 10.94 9.91
N GLU A 93 4.42 11.82 10.20
CA GLU A 93 3.60 12.52 9.22
C GLU A 93 3.92 14.03 9.25
N CYS A 94 4.41 14.51 8.10
CA CYS A 94 4.83 15.87 7.81
C CYS A 94 4.26 16.27 6.44
N SER A 95 2.93 16.31 6.34
CA SER A 95 2.21 16.53 5.09
C SER A 95 1.46 17.86 5.05
N ASN A 96 1.32 18.53 6.21
CA ASN A 96 0.46 19.71 6.34
C ASN A 96 1.23 21.04 6.33
N TYR A 97 2.53 21.02 6.66
CA TYR A 97 3.35 22.24 6.78
C TYR A 97 4.76 22.08 6.24
N ASP A 98 5.38 23.20 5.86
CA ASP A 98 6.81 23.24 5.54
C ASP A 98 7.66 22.86 6.76
N VAL A 99 8.50 21.84 6.61
CA VAL A 99 9.42 21.35 7.65
C VAL A 99 10.87 21.46 7.22
N ASP A 100 11.79 21.59 8.18
CA ASP A 100 13.22 21.52 7.92
C ASP A 100 13.63 20.09 7.56
N LEU A 101 13.86 19.83 6.27
CA LEU A 101 14.20 18.49 5.77
C LEU A 101 15.51 17.94 6.35
N ALA A 102 16.47 18.80 6.73
CA ALA A 102 17.71 18.35 7.36
C ALA A 102 17.43 17.83 8.77
N ARG A 103 16.50 18.48 9.48
CA ARG A 103 16.05 18.05 10.80
C ARG A 103 15.28 16.73 10.73
N VAL A 104 14.36 16.61 9.77
CA VAL A 104 13.62 15.36 9.47
C VAL A 104 14.59 14.21 9.18
N THR A 105 15.58 14.45 8.32
CA THR A 105 16.64 13.47 8.02
C THR A 105 17.40 13.07 9.27
N GLY A 106 17.72 14.03 10.14
CA GLY A 106 18.35 13.77 11.44
C GLY A 106 17.53 12.83 12.34
N TRP A 107 16.21 13.01 12.38
CA TRP A 107 15.31 12.12 13.14
C TRP A 107 15.29 10.70 12.58
N ILE A 108 15.15 10.57 11.26
CA ILE A 108 15.13 9.26 10.59
C ILE A 108 16.44 8.50 10.82
N LEU A 109 17.59 9.17 10.61
CA LEU A 109 18.90 8.57 10.86
C LEU A 109 19.11 8.21 12.33
N ASN A 110 18.58 9.02 13.26
CA ASN A 110 18.62 8.73 14.70
C ASN A 110 17.91 7.41 15.02
N VAL A 111 16.67 7.21 14.54
CA VAL A 111 15.89 6.00 14.86
C VAL A 111 16.41 4.76 14.13
N LEU A 112 16.95 4.93 12.91
CA LEU A 112 17.68 3.86 12.20
C LEU A 112 18.91 3.42 12.99
N GLY A 113 19.70 4.37 13.50
CA GLY A 113 20.86 4.08 14.35
C GLY A 113 20.51 3.38 15.67
N ARG A 114 19.26 3.53 16.12
CA ARG A 114 18.70 2.88 17.32
C ARG A 114 18.05 1.52 17.03
N GLY A 115 18.09 1.07 15.77
CA GLY A 115 17.63 -0.26 15.36
C GLY A 115 16.11 -0.39 15.24
N VAL A 116 15.43 0.66 14.80
CA VAL A 116 13.97 0.65 14.56
C VAL A 116 13.55 -0.55 13.69
N SER A 117 12.42 -1.17 14.05
CA SER A 117 11.87 -2.34 13.38
C SER A 117 10.68 -1.99 12.48
N GLU A 118 9.91 -0.97 12.83
CA GLU A 118 8.78 -0.49 12.04
C GLU A 118 8.95 1.01 11.76
N LEU A 119 8.97 1.37 10.48
CA LEU A 119 9.16 2.75 10.03
C LEU A 119 8.03 3.15 9.09
N ASP A 120 7.24 4.13 9.51
CA ASP A 120 6.11 4.68 8.74
C ASP A 120 6.41 6.16 8.45
N LEU A 121 6.53 6.53 7.18
CA LEU A 121 6.91 7.88 6.76
C LEU A 121 5.92 8.44 5.73
N SER A 122 5.30 9.58 6.06
CA SER A 122 4.49 10.39 5.15
C SER A 122 5.04 11.81 5.19
N ILE A 123 5.86 12.19 4.20
CA ILE A 123 6.59 13.48 4.22
C ILE A 123 6.52 14.10 2.82
N LEU A 124 6.04 15.34 2.75
CA LEU A 124 5.91 16.11 1.52
C LEU A 124 7.27 16.43 0.90
N GLU A 125 7.42 16.26 -0.43
CA GLU A 125 8.60 16.67 -1.21
C GLU A 125 9.96 16.15 -0.66
N TYR A 126 9.98 14.94 -0.10
CA TYR A 126 11.14 14.45 0.64
C TYR A 126 11.98 13.42 -0.14
N PRO A 127 13.30 13.63 -0.28
CA PRO A 127 14.20 12.59 -0.79
C PRO A 127 14.56 11.61 0.33
N LEU A 128 14.07 10.36 0.23
CA LEU A 128 14.32 9.34 1.25
C LEU A 128 15.81 9.01 1.41
N PRO A 129 16.34 8.98 2.64
CA PRO A 129 17.75 8.66 2.88
C PRO A 129 18.08 7.20 2.55
N SER A 130 19.20 6.98 1.87
CA SER A 130 19.68 5.66 1.42
C SER A 130 19.83 4.65 2.56
N GLU A 131 20.08 5.14 3.77
CA GLU A 131 20.27 4.39 5.01
C GLU A 131 19.05 3.55 5.39
N ILE A 132 17.84 3.98 5.01
CA ILE A 132 16.62 3.19 5.20
C ILE A 132 16.77 1.84 4.51
N PHE A 133 17.27 1.84 3.26
CA PHE A 133 17.30 0.68 2.36
C PHE A 133 18.45 -0.31 2.62
N VAL A 134 19.30 -0.03 3.61
CA VAL A 134 20.37 -0.93 4.07
C VAL A 134 20.22 -1.34 5.54
N SER A 135 19.05 -1.03 6.13
CA SER A 135 18.76 -1.37 7.52
C SER A 135 18.65 -2.88 7.73
N LYS A 136 19.35 -3.37 8.74
CA LYS A 136 19.33 -4.79 9.15
C LYS A 136 18.25 -5.11 10.18
N THR A 137 17.49 -4.10 10.61
CA THR A 137 16.50 -4.21 11.69
C THR A 137 15.06 -4.06 11.20
N LEU A 138 14.84 -3.34 10.10
CA LEU A 138 13.50 -3.11 9.56
C LEU A 138 12.77 -4.42 9.22
N VAL A 139 11.56 -4.55 9.76
CA VAL A 139 10.60 -5.62 9.53
C VAL A 139 9.39 -5.09 8.76
N ARG A 140 8.95 -3.86 9.05
CA ARG A 140 7.89 -3.15 8.32
C ARG A 140 8.40 -1.79 7.86
N LEU A 141 8.15 -1.47 6.61
CA LEU A 141 8.42 -0.16 6.02
C LEU A 141 7.15 0.32 5.30
N LYS A 142 6.63 1.46 5.74
CA LYS A 142 5.52 2.17 5.08
C LYS A 142 6.02 3.53 4.60
N LEU A 143 5.82 3.79 3.31
CA LEU A 143 6.16 5.05 2.65
C LEU A 143 4.89 5.63 2.02
N GLY A 144 4.55 6.86 2.39
CA GLY A 144 3.34 7.55 1.96
C GLY A 144 2.10 7.29 2.83
N PRO A 145 0.96 7.93 2.49
CA PRO A 145 0.77 8.79 1.31
C PRO A 145 1.29 10.21 1.53
N ALA A 146 2.18 10.70 0.66
CA ALA A 146 2.58 12.11 0.63
C ALA A 146 2.91 12.52 -0.81
N ASN A 147 2.52 13.73 -1.20
CA ASN A 147 2.83 14.23 -2.55
C ASN A 147 4.36 14.35 -2.73
N ASP A 148 4.83 13.97 -3.92
CA ASP A 148 6.23 14.09 -4.35
C ASP A 148 7.26 13.39 -3.44
N LEU A 149 6.84 12.36 -2.68
CA LEU A 149 7.77 11.49 -1.97
C LEU A 149 8.60 10.72 -3.00
N THR A 150 9.91 10.96 -3.00
CA THR A 150 10.79 10.45 -4.06
C THR A 150 11.67 9.32 -3.55
N LEU A 151 11.63 8.19 -4.24
CA LEU A 151 12.51 7.05 -4.00
C LEU A 151 13.69 7.06 -4.99
N THR A 152 14.83 7.55 -4.51
CA THR A 152 16.10 7.51 -5.24
C THR A 152 17.03 6.46 -4.63
N LEU A 153 17.19 5.33 -5.30
CA LEU A 153 18.19 4.34 -4.92
C LEU A 153 19.48 4.65 -5.66
N ASP A 154 20.47 5.17 -4.96
CA ASP A 154 21.81 5.40 -5.49
C ASP A 154 22.51 4.08 -5.86
N ARG A 155 23.79 4.16 -6.27
CA ARG A 155 24.61 2.99 -6.63
C ARG A 155 24.78 1.95 -5.51
N LYS A 156 24.33 2.21 -4.28
CA LYS A 156 24.44 1.23 -3.18
C LYS A 156 23.44 0.10 -3.35
N ASP A 157 23.81 -1.11 -2.96
CA ASP A 157 22.91 -2.25 -2.99
C ASP A 157 21.83 -2.11 -1.91
N VAL A 158 20.58 -2.40 -2.26
CA VAL A 158 19.49 -2.51 -1.28
C VAL A 158 19.66 -3.82 -0.52
N PHE A 159 19.61 -3.75 0.80
CA PHE A 159 19.70 -4.94 1.64
C PHE A 159 18.88 -4.78 2.92
N LEU A 160 17.68 -5.37 2.89
CA LEU A 160 16.68 -5.34 3.96
C LEU A 160 16.38 -6.77 4.43
N PRO A 161 17.32 -7.44 5.14
CA PRO A 161 17.29 -8.88 5.39
C PRO A 161 16.15 -9.36 6.31
N LYS A 162 15.45 -8.45 7.00
CA LYS A 162 14.35 -8.77 7.92
C LYS A 162 13.00 -8.23 7.45
N LEU A 163 12.95 -7.52 6.32
CA LEU A 163 11.74 -6.83 5.89
C LEU A 163 10.69 -7.84 5.41
N LYS A 164 9.56 -7.86 6.10
CA LYS A 164 8.42 -8.74 5.83
C LYS A 164 7.25 -8.01 5.19
N THR A 165 7.03 -6.75 5.54
CA THR A 165 5.95 -5.93 4.98
C THR A 165 6.53 -4.66 4.38
N LEU A 166 6.21 -4.41 3.11
CA LEU A 166 6.53 -3.19 2.40
C LEU A 166 5.23 -2.56 1.90
N TYR A 167 4.97 -1.33 2.33
CA TYR A 167 3.84 -0.52 1.87
C TYR A 167 4.39 0.74 1.19
N ILE A 168 3.92 1.00 -0.03
CA ILE A 168 4.31 2.17 -0.82
C ILE A 168 3.03 2.79 -1.37
N ASP A 169 2.86 4.09 -1.18
CA ASP A 169 1.65 4.84 -1.56
C ASP A 169 2.00 6.23 -2.08
N CYS A 170 1.58 6.53 -3.31
CA CYS A 170 1.88 7.80 -3.99
C CYS A 170 3.38 8.16 -4.04
N VAL A 171 4.28 7.17 -4.20
CA VAL A 171 5.73 7.40 -4.24
C VAL A 171 6.25 7.40 -5.67
N ASP A 172 6.96 8.46 -6.06
CA ASP A 172 7.68 8.51 -7.33
C ASP A 172 8.95 7.64 -7.25
N VAL A 173 8.96 6.56 -8.03
CA VAL A 173 10.13 5.71 -8.17
C VAL A 173 10.92 6.14 -9.38
N GLN A 174 12.07 6.77 -9.11
CA GLN A 174 12.96 7.26 -10.15
C GLN A 174 13.52 6.12 -11.03
N GLU A 175 14.25 6.53 -12.08
CA GLU A 175 14.85 5.61 -13.06
C GLU A 175 13.81 4.74 -13.78
N ARG A 176 12.60 5.25 -14.04
CA ARG A 176 11.56 4.55 -14.81
C ARG A 176 11.22 3.16 -14.23
N GLY A 177 11.21 3.03 -12.90
CA GLY A 177 10.87 1.79 -12.20
C GLY A 177 12.03 0.83 -11.93
N PHE A 178 13.25 1.09 -12.40
CA PHE A 178 14.39 0.22 -12.08
C PHE A 178 14.68 0.17 -10.56
N GLY A 179 14.48 1.30 -9.87
CA GLY A 179 14.58 1.37 -8.41
C GLY A 179 13.63 0.40 -7.71
N PHE A 180 12.42 0.20 -8.26
CA PHE A 180 11.44 -0.72 -7.68
C PHE A 180 11.91 -2.18 -7.73
N VAL A 181 12.42 -2.62 -8.88
CA VAL A 181 12.96 -3.98 -9.02
C VAL A 181 14.14 -4.20 -8.07
N LYS A 182 15.02 -3.21 -7.95
CA LYS A 182 16.16 -3.25 -7.04
C LYS A 182 15.70 -3.35 -5.58
N LEU A 183 14.71 -2.55 -5.18
CA LEU A 183 14.10 -2.59 -3.86
C LEU A 183 13.58 -3.98 -3.51
N LEU A 184 12.76 -4.58 -4.38
CA LEU A 184 12.21 -5.91 -4.16
C LEU A 184 13.29 -6.99 -4.08
N SER A 185 14.32 -6.91 -4.93
CA SER A 185 15.43 -7.88 -4.91
C SER A 185 16.28 -7.83 -3.63
N GLY A 186 16.30 -6.68 -2.95
CA GLY A 186 16.98 -6.47 -1.68
C GLY A 186 16.19 -6.95 -0.45
N CYS A 187 14.97 -7.46 -0.61
CA CYS A 187 14.07 -7.89 0.46
C CYS A 187 13.85 -9.42 0.44
N PRO A 188 14.83 -10.24 0.89
CA PRO A 188 14.81 -11.69 0.68
C PRO A 188 13.75 -12.45 1.49
N VAL A 189 13.08 -11.80 2.46
CA VAL A 189 12.08 -12.42 3.35
C VAL A 189 10.72 -11.71 3.27
N LEU A 190 10.47 -10.94 2.21
CA LEU A 190 9.25 -10.16 2.03
C LEU A 190 8.03 -11.08 1.90
N GLU A 191 7.04 -10.92 2.78
CA GLU A 191 5.82 -11.72 2.86
C GLU A 191 4.58 -10.95 2.38
N GLU A 192 4.59 -9.61 2.52
CA GLU A 192 3.47 -8.73 2.19
C GLU A 192 3.96 -7.48 1.44
N LEU A 193 3.32 -7.19 0.32
CA LEU A 193 3.61 -6.03 -0.52
C LEU A 193 2.30 -5.29 -0.81
N VAL A 194 2.25 -4.02 -0.44
CA VAL A 194 1.11 -3.13 -0.69
C VAL A 194 1.57 -1.93 -1.49
N LEU A 195 0.87 -1.68 -2.59
CA LEU A 195 1.21 -0.69 -3.60
C LEU A 195 -0.04 0.10 -3.94
N MET A 196 -0.09 1.34 -3.49
CA MET A 196 -1.23 2.22 -3.74
C MET A 196 -0.76 3.36 -4.65
N ASN A 197 -1.53 3.64 -5.69
CA ASN A 197 -1.35 4.81 -6.56
C ASN A 197 0.10 4.98 -7.06
N ILE A 198 0.73 3.87 -7.48
CA ILE A 198 2.07 3.94 -8.07
C ILE A 198 1.92 4.22 -9.57
N GLY A 199 2.63 5.25 -10.06
CA GLY A 199 2.62 5.67 -11.48
C GLY A 199 3.31 4.70 -12.46
N TRP A 200 2.88 3.44 -12.45
CA TRP A 200 3.40 2.32 -13.25
C TRP A 200 3.21 2.49 -14.75
N GLU A 201 2.23 3.26 -15.19
CA GLU A 201 1.97 3.61 -16.58
C GLU A 201 3.17 4.28 -17.25
N ASN A 202 3.98 5.01 -16.47
CA ASN A 202 5.20 5.67 -16.95
C ASN A 202 6.38 4.70 -17.16
N TRP A 203 6.25 3.44 -16.73
CA TRP A 203 7.33 2.46 -16.78
C TRP A 203 7.26 1.61 -18.05
N LYS A 204 8.43 1.19 -18.54
CA LYS A 204 8.49 0.32 -19.74
C LYS A 204 7.99 -1.10 -19.46
N PHE A 205 8.20 -1.58 -18.24
CA PHE A 205 7.80 -2.90 -17.78
C PHE A 205 7.62 -2.84 -16.26
N CYS A 206 6.52 -3.41 -15.76
CA CYS A 206 6.26 -3.56 -14.34
C CYS A 206 6.31 -5.03 -13.99
N SER A 207 7.12 -5.40 -13.01
CA SER A 207 7.30 -6.80 -12.63
C SER A 207 7.43 -6.96 -11.12
N VAL A 208 6.56 -7.79 -10.55
CA VAL A 208 6.66 -8.25 -9.17
C VAL A 208 7.17 -9.69 -9.22
N SER A 209 8.45 -9.89 -8.89
CA SER A 209 9.09 -11.22 -8.88
C SER A 209 9.69 -11.48 -7.50
N VAL A 210 8.84 -11.94 -6.58
CA VAL A 210 9.20 -12.18 -5.18
C VAL A 210 8.66 -13.54 -4.75
N LYS A 211 9.57 -14.50 -4.58
CA LYS A 211 9.18 -15.89 -4.26
C LYS A 211 8.69 -16.07 -2.84
N THR A 212 9.04 -15.21 -1.90
CA THR A 212 8.60 -15.28 -0.50
C THR A 212 7.24 -14.64 -0.26
N LEU A 213 6.72 -13.91 -1.26
CA LEU A 213 5.51 -13.12 -1.13
C LEU A 213 4.28 -14.01 -0.94
N LYS A 214 3.46 -13.68 0.06
CA LYS A 214 2.21 -14.37 0.41
C LYS A 214 0.98 -13.51 0.15
N ARG A 215 1.13 -12.19 0.28
CA ARG A 215 0.06 -11.20 0.06
C ARG A 215 0.55 -10.08 -0.85
N LEU A 216 -0.23 -9.77 -1.87
CA LEU A 216 0.00 -8.65 -2.78
C LEU A 216 -1.29 -7.86 -2.88
N THR A 217 -1.21 -6.57 -2.57
CA THR A 217 -2.28 -5.61 -2.81
C THR A 217 -1.73 -4.53 -3.72
N PHE A 218 -2.40 -4.31 -4.84
CA PHE A 218 -2.13 -3.24 -5.77
C PHE A 218 -3.43 -2.51 -6.08
N PHE A 219 -3.44 -1.20 -5.92
CA PHE A 219 -4.60 -0.36 -6.21
C PHE A 219 -4.15 0.92 -6.92
N CYS A 220 -4.75 1.22 -8.05
CA CYS A 220 -4.52 2.45 -8.79
C CYS A 220 -5.85 3.02 -9.32
N GLU A 221 -6.26 4.18 -8.79
CA GLU A 221 -7.56 4.79 -9.09
C GLU A 221 -7.54 5.61 -10.39
N GLU A 222 -6.53 6.46 -10.57
CA GLU A 222 -6.45 7.44 -11.66
C GLU A 222 -5.24 7.19 -12.57
N THR A 223 -5.49 6.73 -13.80
CA THR A 223 -4.46 6.65 -14.84
C THR A 223 -5.01 7.15 -16.16
N TYR A 224 -4.22 7.99 -16.84
CA TYR A 224 -4.50 8.44 -18.21
C TYR A 224 -3.99 7.44 -19.25
N GLU A 225 -2.97 6.64 -18.91
CA GLU A 225 -2.35 5.67 -19.80
C GLU A 225 -2.43 4.25 -19.24
N ASN A 226 -2.49 3.28 -20.15
CA ASN A 226 -2.47 1.87 -19.81
C ASN A 226 -1.05 1.37 -19.51
N PRO A 227 -0.89 0.49 -18.51
CA PRO A 227 0.36 -0.23 -18.32
C PRO A 227 0.72 -1.03 -19.58
N LYS A 228 1.95 -0.85 -20.09
CA LYS A 228 2.37 -1.50 -21.36
C LYS A 228 2.57 -3.00 -21.22
N SER A 229 3.08 -3.44 -20.06
CA SER A 229 3.41 -4.84 -19.80
C SER A 229 3.57 -5.06 -18.30
N VAL A 230 2.73 -5.93 -17.74
CA VAL A 230 2.73 -6.26 -16.30
C VAL A 230 3.06 -7.74 -16.11
N SER A 231 3.92 -8.06 -15.15
CA SER A 231 4.33 -9.44 -14.89
C SER A 231 4.36 -9.78 -13.42
N PHE A 232 3.93 -10.99 -13.11
CA PHE A 232 3.93 -11.55 -11.77
C PHE A 232 4.66 -12.89 -11.77
N ASP A 233 5.69 -13.00 -10.93
CA ASP A 233 6.43 -14.23 -10.68
C ASP A 233 6.55 -14.48 -9.18
N THR A 234 5.42 -14.80 -8.58
CA THR A 234 5.23 -14.93 -7.13
C THR A 234 4.50 -16.25 -6.85
N PRO A 235 5.16 -17.41 -7.05
CA PRO A 235 4.50 -18.73 -7.02
C PRO A 235 3.91 -19.11 -5.65
N ASN A 236 4.35 -18.48 -4.56
CA ASN A 236 3.88 -18.73 -3.19
C ASN A 236 2.83 -17.70 -2.73
N LEU A 237 2.34 -16.85 -3.63
CA LEU A 237 1.30 -15.88 -3.33
C LEU A 237 0.00 -16.61 -2.99
N VAL A 238 -0.64 -16.25 -1.88
CA VAL A 238 -1.88 -16.87 -1.38
C VAL A 238 -3.07 -15.94 -1.55
N TYR A 239 -2.85 -14.63 -1.42
CA TYR A 239 -3.85 -13.58 -1.56
C TYR A 239 -3.37 -12.53 -2.57
N LEU A 240 -4.25 -12.19 -3.52
CA LEU A 240 -4.06 -11.11 -4.48
C LEU A 240 -5.23 -10.14 -4.39
N GLU A 241 -4.93 -8.86 -4.29
CA GLU A 241 -5.85 -7.77 -4.58
C GLU A 241 -5.20 -6.90 -5.65
N TYR A 242 -5.85 -6.79 -6.80
CA TYR A 242 -5.30 -6.12 -7.98
C TYR A 242 -6.39 -5.29 -8.65
N SER A 243 -6.31 -3.98 -8.47
CA SER A 243 -7.19 -3.00 -9.09
C SER A 243 -6.36 -1.99 -9.89
N ASP A 244 -6.57 -1.96 -11.20
CA ASP A 244 -5.75 -1.21 -12.15
C ASP A 244 -6.47 -1.06 -13.51
N ALA A 245 -5.95 -0.18 -14.37
CA ALA A 245 -6.27 -0.21 -15.78
C ALA A 245 -5.68 -1.48 -16.44
N ILE A 246 -6.39 -2.05 -17.42
CA ILE A 246 -5.91 -3.25 -18.10
C ILE A 246 -4.59 -2.99 -18.83
N ALA A 247 -3.60 -3.86 -18.59
CA ALA A 247 -2.34 -3.78 -19.30
C ALA A 247 -2.47 -4.26 -20.75
N SER A 248 -1.63 -3.75 -21.65
CA SER A 248 -1.61 -4.23 -23.05
C SER A 248 -1.27 -5.73 -23.14
N LYS A 249 -0.50 -6.27 -22.18
CA LYS A 249 -0.17 -7.69 -22.07
C LYS A 249 0.32 -8.08 -20.69
N TYR A 250 0.12 -9.36 -20.36
CA TYR A 250 0.62 -10.01 -19.14
C TYR A 250 1.53 -11.19 -19.49
N PRO A 251 2.80 -10.95 -19.89
CA PRO A 251 3.65 -12.00 -20.45
C PRO A 251 4.06 -13.10 -19.46
N LYS A 252 3.90 -12.87 -18.16
CA LYS A 252 4.13 -13.87 -17.12
C LYS A 252 3.21 -13.62 -15.94
N VAL A 253 2.40 -14.62 -15.61
CA VAL A 253 1.50 -14.59 -14.45
C VAL A 253 1.61 -15.93 -13.73
N ASN A 254 2.50 -16.00 -12.76
CA ASN A 254 2.81 -17.22 -12.00
C ASN A 254 2.33 -17.07 -10.55
N PHE A 255 1.19 -17.70 -10.26
CA PHE A 255 0.45 -17.66 -9.01
C PHE A 255 0.10 -19.07 -8.50
N ASN A 256 1.05 -20.01 -8.55
CA ASN A 256 0.79 -21.44 -8.28
C ASN A 256 0.09 -21.77 -6.94
N SER A 257 0.19 -20.91 -5.93
CA SER A 257 -0.39 -21.11 -4.60
C SER A 257 -1.59 -20.21 -4.29
N LEU A 258 -2.11 -19.47 -5.28
CA LEU A 258 -3.12 -18.45 -5.07
C LEU A 258 -4.46 -19.08 -4.73
N VAL A 259 -5.04 -18.62 -3.61
CA VAL A 259 -6.30 -19.12 -3.06
C VAL A 259 -7.42 -18.10 -3.23
N GLU A 260 -7.10 -16.82 -3.00
CA GLU A 260 -8.08 -15.74 -3.00
C GLU A 260 -7.59 -14.59 -3.89
N ALA A 261 -8.47 -14.10 -4.76
CA ALA A 261 -8.21 -12.97 -5.64
C ALA A 261 -9.34 -11.95 -5.61
N HIS A 262 -9.01 -10.68 -5.48
CA HIS A 262 -9.89 -9.53 -5.60
C HIS A 262 -9.44 -8.70 -6.79
N ILE A 263 -10.25 -8.65 -7.85
CA ILE A 263 -9.86 -8.09 -9.14
C ILE A 263 -10.74 -6.90 -9.48
N GLY A 264 -10.12 -5.73 -9.59
CA GLY A 264 -10.73 -4.48 -10.04
C GLY A 264 -10.09 -3.97 -11.32
N LEU A 265 -10.22 -4.72 -12.41
CA LEU A 265 -9.70 -4.30 -13.72
C LEU A 265 -10.68 -3.34 -14.41
N ARG A 266 -10.15 -2.27 -15.01
CA ARG A 266 -10.94 -1.31 -15.80
C ARG A 266 -10.35 -1.05 -17.18
N LEU A 267 -11.21 -0.62 -18.11
CA LEU A 267 -10.81 0.00 -19.37
C LEU A 267 -10.53 1.49 -19.13
N THR A 268 -9.61 2.10 -19.87
CA THR A 268 -9.48 3.57 -19.93
C THR A 268 -10.55 4.19 -20.82
N GLU A 269 -10.75 5.52 -20.75
CA GLU A 269 -11.76 6.22 -21.58
C GLU A 269 -11.59 5.94 -23.08
N ASP A 270 -10.35 6.02 -23.58
CA ASP A 270 -10.01 5.69 -24.97
C ASP A 270 -10.45 4.26 -25.35
N GLN A 271 -10.26 3.33 -24.42
CA GLN A 271 -10.59 1.91 -24.61
C GLN A 271 -12.10 1.65 -24.55
N SER A 272 -12.81 2.33 -23.66
CA SER A 272 -14.27 2.24 -23.60
C SER A 272 -14.91 2.78 -24.88
N GLY A 273 -14.39 3.88 -25.43
CA GLY A 273 -14.85 4.41 -26.72
C GLY A 273 -14.68 3.38 -27.83
N ASP A 274 -13.47 2.83 -28.03
CA ASP A 274 -13.22 1.82 -29.05
C ASP A 274 -14.04 0.53 -28.87
N ALA A 275 -14.34 0.13 -27.63
CA ALA A 275 -15.19 -1.00 -27.32
C ALA A 275 -16.66 -0.74 -27.72
N ASP A 276 -17.20 0.44 -27.40
CA ASP A 276 -18.57 0.85 -27.75
C ASP A 276 -18.77 1.00 -29.27
N PHE A 277 -17.80 1.56 -30.00
CA PHE A 277 -17.88 1.70 -31.46
C PHE A 277 -17.80 0.36 -32.21
N SER A 278 -17.28 -0.70 -31.57
CA SER A 278 -17.12 -2.01 -32.19
C SER A 278 -18.42 -2.82 -32.34
N GLU A 279 -19.54 -2.36 -31.74
CA GLU A 279 -20.88 -2.94 -31.86
C GLU A 279 -21.74 -2.29 -32.96
N GLU A 280 -21.55 -1.01 -33.31
CA GLU A 280 -22.50 -0.26 -34.17
C GLU A 280 -22.05 0.01 -35.62
N ASP A 281 -20.77 -0.11 -35.97
CA ASP A 281 -20.31 0.15 -37.35
C ASP A 281 -20.48 -1.07 -38.27
N TYR A 282 -21.67 -1.16 -38.85
CA TYR A 282 -21.99 -1.95 -40.05
C TYR A 282 -21.23 -1.42 -41.28
N PHE A 283 -20.68 -2.35 -42.08
CA PHE A 283 -20.12 -2.19 -43.43
C PHE A 283 -18.66 -1.67 -43.53
N SER A 284 -17.71 -2.50 -43.14
CA SER A 284 -16.37 -2.50 -43.74
C SER A 284 -15.95 -3.95 -44.03
N GLU A 285 -16.01 -4.33 -45.30
CA GLU A 285 -15.37 -5.55 -45.82
C GLU A 285 -13.85 -5.36 -45.75
N GLY A 286 -13.24 -5.86 -44.68
CA GLY A 286 -11.78 -5.96 -44.55
C GLY A 286 -11.42 -6.91 -43.42
N ASP A 287 -10.63 -7.94 -43.73
CA ASP A 287 -10.02 -8.89 -42.78
C ASP A 287 -8.96 -8.22 -41.87
N GLU A 288 -9.30 -7.10 -41.23
CA GLU A 288 -8.50 -6.55 -40.15
C GLU A 288 -8.95 -7.22 -38.86
N LYS A 289 -8.11 -8.12 -38.33
CA LYS A 289 -8.32 -8.76 -37.03
C LYS A 289 -8.67 -7.67 -36.01
N LYS A 290 -9.88 -7.72 -35.42
CA LYS A 290 -10.27 -6.88 -34.28
C LYS A 290 -9.14 -6.89 -33.26
N GLN A 291 -8.37 -5.81 -33.19
CA GLN A 291 -7.25 -5.72 -32.26
C GLN A 291 -7.89 -5.47 -30.90
N MET A 292 -7.75 -6.44 -29.99
CA MET A 292 -8.33 -6.31 -28.65
C MET A 292 -7.76 -5.06 -27.98
N VAL A 293 -8.67 -4.29 -27.39
CA VAL A 293 -8.42 -3.01 -26.74
C VAL A 293 -7.43 -3.15 -25.56
N GLY A 294 -7.40 -4.33 -24.94
CA GLY A 294 -6.37 -4.86 -24.05
C GLY A 294 -6.40 -6.40 -24.06
N ASN A 295 -5.50 -7.08 -23.36
CA ASN A 295 -5.52 -8.56 -23.30
C ASN A 295 -5.35 -9.07 -21.86
N ALA A 296 -6.47 -9.41 -21.23
CA ALA A 296 -6.52 -9.96 -19.87
C ALA A 296 -6.39 -11.50 -19.85
N THR A 297 -6.34 -12.16 -21.01
CA THR A 297 -6.43 -13.62 -21.12
C THR A 297 -5.37 -14.34 -20.28
N ASP A 298 -4.11 -13.90 -20.37
CA ASP A 298 -3.02 -14.54 -19.63
C ASP A 298 -3.06 -14.21 -18.12
N PHE A 299 -3.56 -13.03 -17.75
CA PHE A 299 -3.83 -12.68 -16.37
C PHE A 299 -4.90 -13.58 -15.75
N LEU A 300 -6.04 -13.72 -16.43
CA LEU A 300 -7.16 -14.52 -15.99
C LEU A 300 -6.79 -16.01 -15.90
N LYS A 301 -6.01 -16.52 -16.86
CA LYS A 301 -5.44 -17.87 -16.77
C LYS A 301 -4.58 -18.03 -15.52
N GLY A 302 -3.74 -17.03 -15.22
CA GLY A 302 -2.87 -17.04 -14.05
C GLY A 302 -3.62 -17.11 -12.72
N ILE A 303 -4.82 -16.51 -12.63
CA ILE A 303 -5.67 -16.57 -11.43
C ILE A 303 -6.71 -17.69 -11.44
N SER A 304 -6.80 -18.50 -12.51
CA SER A 304 -7.87 -19.51 -12.67
C SER A 304 -7.87 -20.63 -11.62
N THR A 305 -6.82 -20.72 -10.79
CA THR A 305 -6.65 -21.74 -9.75
C THR A 305 -7.29 -21.37 -8.41
N VAL A 306 -7.84 -20.16 -8.26
CA VAL A 306 -8.40 -19.63 -7.01
C VAL A 306 -9.64 -20.39 -6.53
N GLN A 307 -9.88 -20.33 -5.23
CA GLN A 307 -11.09 -20.82 -4.56
C GLN A 307 -12.10 -19.71 -4.32
N ILE A 308 -11.63 -18.50 -4.03
CA ILE A 308 -12.43 -17.31 -3.77
C ILE A 308 -12.05 -16.24 -4.79
N LEU A 309 -13.03 -15.77 -5.55
CA LEU A 309 -12.86 -14.71 -6.53
C LEU A 309 -13.85 -13.58 -6.25
N TYR A 310 -13.33 -12.37 -6.09
CA TYR A 310 -14.09 -11.13 -6.11
C TYR A 310 -13.79 -10.40 -7.42
N LEU A 311 -14.84 -9.98 -8.12
CA LEU A 311 -14.76 -9.16 -9.33
C LEU A 311 -15.49 -7.84 -9.08
N SER A 312 -14.82 -6.72 -9.34
CA SER A 312 -15.50 -5.43 -9.42
C SER A 312 -16.45 -5.42 -10.61
N ALA A 313 -17.36 -4.45 -10.64
CA ALA A 313 -18.30 -4.31 -11.72
C ALA A 313 -17.57 -4.09 -13.08
N GLN A 314 -16.52 -3.26 -13.09
CA GLN A 314 -15.69 -2.98 -14.28
C GLN A 314 -14.91 -4.21 -14.74
N ALA A 315 -14.50 -5.10 -13.82
CA ALA A 315 -13.78 -6.30 -14.20
C ALA A 315 -14.64 -7.26 -15.05
N ILE A 316 -15.97 -7.21 -14.91
CA ILE A 316 -16.90 -7.98 -15.75
C ILE A 316 -16.92 -7.47 -17.19
N GLU A 317 -16.86 -6.15 -17.37
CA GLU A 317 -16.77 -5.53 -18.69
C GLU A 317 -15.45 -5.92 -19.39
N VAL A 318 -14.35 -5.89 -18.64
CA VAL A 318 -13.04 -6.35 -19.12
C VAL A 318 -13.07 -7.82 -19.56
N LEU A 319 -13.81 -8.69 -18.88
CA LEU A 319 -14.00 -10.08 -19.32
C LEU A 319 -14.70 -10.17 -20.68
N THR A 320 -15.64 -9.28 -20.98
CA THR A 320 -16.37 -9.23 -22.26
C THR A 320 -15.48 -8.84 -23.42
N PHE A 321 -14.72 -7.76 -23.27
CA PHE A 321 -14.02 -7.16 -24.40
C PHE A 321 -12.55 -7.58 -24.51
N CYS A 322 -11.94 -8.01 -23.40
CA CYS A 322 -10.50 -8.22 -23.32
C CYS A 322 -10.09 -9.65 -22.95
N CYS A 323 -11.02 -10.62 -23.00
CA CYS A 323 -10.70 -12.02 -22.75
C CYS A 323 -11.44 -13.00 -23.68
N GLU A 324 -10.71 -13.65 -24.60
CA GLU A 324 -11.26 -14.75 -25.40
C GLU A 324 -10.24 -15.91 -25.59
N PRO A 325 -10.57 -17.16 -25.17
CA PRO A 325 -11.71 -17.56 -24.35
C PRO A 325 -11.48 -17.28 -22.85
N ILE A 326 -12.57 -17.05 -22.11
CA ILE A 326 -12.57 -17.01 -20.64
C ILE A 326 -12.02 -18.36 -20.10
N PRO A 327 -11.07 -18.35 -19.16
CA PRO A 327 -10.52 -19.58 -18.60
C PRO A 327 -11.53 -20.31 -17.70
N VAL A 328 -11.32 -21.62 -17.53
CA VAL A 328 -12.13 -22.45 -16.63
C VAL A 328 -11.56 -22.38 -15.21
N PHE A 329 -12.42 -22.00 -14.26
CA PHE A 329 -12.12 -21.88 -12.84
C PHE A 329 -12.51 -23.16 -12.10
N ASN A 330 -11.72 -24.22 -12.27
CA ASN A 330 -12.05 -25.55 -11.71
C ASN A 330 -12.07 -25.60 -10.18
N ASN A 331 -11.35 -24.72 -9.49
CA ASN A 331 -11.27 -24.73 -8.02
C ASN A 331 -12.20 -23.71 -7.35
N LEU A 332 -12.90 -22.89 -8.14
CA LEU A 332 -13.67 -21.77 -7.62
C LEU A 332 -14.94 -22.25 -6.92
N ILE A 333 -15.03 -21.95 -5.64
CA ILE A 333 -16.17 -22.30 -4.77
C ILE A 333 -17.02 -21.08 -4.42
N GLN A 334 -16.42 -19.88 -4.38
CA GLN A 334 -17.10 -18.64 -4.06
C GLN A 334 -16.76 -17.55 -5.07
N LEU A 335 -17.79 -17.01 -5.71
CA LEU A 335 -17.71 -15.88 -6.63
C LEU A 335 -18.51 -14.71 -6.04
N THR A 336 -17.85 -13.58 -5.85
CA THR A 336 -18.51 -12.31 -5.50
C THR A 336 -18.38 -11.36 -6.67
N ILE A 337 -19.47 -10.73 -7.06
CA ILE A 337 -19.48 -9.73 -8.11
C ILE A 337 -20.12 -8.46 -7.53
N GLU A 338 -19.40 -7.36 -7.65
CA GLU A 338 -19.91 -6.04 -7.34
C GLU A 338 -20.83 -5.57 -8.47
N ASN A 339 -22.03 -5.11 -8.11
CA ASN A 339 -23.00 -4.61 -9.04
C ASN A 339 -22.85 -3.09 -9.18
N ASN A 340 -22.77 -2.62 -10.42
CA ASN A 340 -23.02 -1.23 -10.76
C ASN A 340 -24.20 -1.20 -11.74
N SER A 341 -25.17 -0.30 -11.52
CA SER A 341 -26.38 -0.17 -12.33
C SER A 341 -26.13 0.11 -13.82
N GLU A 342 -24.90 0.48 -14.17
CA GLU A 342 -24.50 0.90 -15.52
C GLU A 342 -23.86 -0.22 -16.37
N ILE A 343 -23.46 -1.36 -15.78
CA ILE A 343 -22.61 -2.35 -16.48
C ILE A 343 -23.42 -3.52 -17.06
N ARG A 344 -23.10 -3.88 -18.32
CA ARG A 344 -23.70 -5.00 -19.05
C ARG A 344 -23.17 -6.34 -18.52
N TRP A 345 -24.09 -7.27 -18.23
CA TRP A 345 -23.78 -8.59 -17.67
C TRP A 345 -23.55 -9.67 -18.74
N ASP A 346 -23.24 -9.28 -19.98
CA ASP A 346 -23.25 -10.17 -21.15
C ASP A 346 -22.25 -11.34 -21.02
N SER A 347 -21.13 -11.12 -20.30
CA SER A 347 -20.13 -12.16 -20.01
C SER A 347 -20.44 -13.04 -18.81
N LEU A 348 -21.42 -12.68 -17.97
CA LEU A 348 -21.73 -13.46 -16.76
C LEU A 348 -22.16 -14.89 -17.09
N PRO A 349 -23.06 -15.16 -18.07
CA PRO A 349 -23.38 -16.53 -18.44
C PRO A 349 -22.17 -17.33 -18.93
N GLY A 350 -21.23 -16.68 -19.62
CA GLY A 350 -19.98 -17.30 -20.08
C GLY A 350 -19.05 -17.65 -18.92
N LEU A 351 -18.87 -16.71 -17.99
CA LEU A 351 -18.09 -16.91 -16.76
C LEU A 351 -18.67 -18.03 -15.90
N LEU A 352 -19.99 -18.02 -15.65
CA LEU A 352 -20.64 -19.03 -14.81
C LEU A 352 -20.56 -20.44 -15.41
N LYS A 353 -20.64 -20.58 -16.75
CA LYS A 353 -20.40 -21.87 -17.43
C LYS A 353 -18.99 -22.40 -17.20
N ASN A 354 -18.03 -21.50 -16.99
CA ASN A 354 -16.63 -21.82 -16.75
C ASN A 354 -16.29 -22.02 -15.26
N CYS A 355 -17.28 -22.02 -14.37
CA CYS A 355 -17.12 -22.23 -12.93
C CYS A 355 -17.85 -23.51 -12.48
N PRO A 356 -17.37 -24.72 -12.85
CA PRO A 356 -18.13 -25.97 -12.68
C PRO A 356 -18.38 -26.39 -11.23
N ASN A 357 -17.56 -25.92 -10.29
CA ASN A 357 -17.62 -26.27 -8.86
C ASN A 357 -18.10 -25.12 -7.98
N LEU A 358 -18.73 -24.10 -8.56
CA LEU A 358 -19.19 -22.92 -7.82
C LEU A 358 -20.32 -23.29 -6.84
N GLU A 359 -20.11 -22.99 -5.56
CA GLU A 359 -21.08 -23.27 -4.49
C GLU A 359 -21.82 -22.00 -4.04
N THR A 360 -21.11 -20.88 -3.99
CA THR A 360 -21.64 -19.60 -3.50
C THR A 360 -21.46 -18.50 -4.54
N LEU A 361 -22.56 -17.88 -4.97
CA LEU A 361 -22.57 -16.67 -5.78
C LEU A 361 -23.14 -15.52 -4.96
N VAL A 362 -22.34 -14.47 -4.77
CA VAL A 362 -22.76 -13.24 -4.09
C VAL A 362 -22.80 -12.11 -5.10
N LEU A 363 -23.99 -11.53 -5.28
CA LEU A 363 -24.17 -10.30 -6.04
C LEU A 363 -24.32 -9.15 -5.04
N LYS A 364 -23.28 -8.34 -4.91
CA LYS A 364 -23.23 -7.24 -3.94
C LYS A 364 -23.80 -5.99 -4.61
N VAL A 365 -24.92 -5.50 -4.11
CA VAL A 365 -25.63 -4.31 -4.59
C VAL A 365 -25.14 -3.06 -3.88
#